data_AF-A0A063BKF5-F1
#
_entry.id   AF-A0A063BKF5-F1
#
_cell.length_a   1.000
_cell.length_b   1.000
_cell.length_c   1.000
_cell.angle_alpha   90.00
_cell.angle_beta   90.00
_cell.angle_gamma   90.00
#
_symmetry.space_group_name_H-M   'P 1'
#
loop_
_entity.id
_entity.type
_entity.pdbx_description
1 polymer ?
#
loop_
_entity_poly.entity_id
_entity_poly.type
_entity_poly.pdbx_seq_one_letter_code
_entity_poly.pdbx_strand_id
1 'polypeptide(L)'
;MADLEKQIKAALEEFWDEHALIPEAGGPSTVDELLEPIESMTAVEVLAILDKIVGTELPNSVIRAGGYKTREEFVDGLSAKVISYLQAKKK
;
A
#
# COMPACT_ATOMS: atom_id res chain seq x y z
N MET A 1 16.43 9.57 -2.25
CA MET A 1 15.09 9.09 -2.67
C MET A 1 14.94 7.60 -2.46
N ALA A 2 15.96 6.78 -2.72
CA ALA A 2 15.92 5.33 -2.48
C ALA A 2 15.55 4.94 -1.03
N ASP A 3 15.97 5.73 -0.03
CA ASP A 3 15.62 5.47 1.37
C ASP A 3 14.14 5.70 1.68
N LEU A 4 13.57 6.79 1.15
CA LEU A 4 12.15 7.10 1.29
C LEU A 4 11.28 6.06 0.59
N GLU A 5 11.66 5.64 -0.62
CA GLU A 5 10.96 4.58 -1.34
C GLU A 5 10.93 3.27 -0.56
N LYS A 6 12.05 2.90 0.09
CA LYS A 6 12.10 1.72 0.98
C LYS A 6 11.16 1.86 2.17
N GLN A 7 11.13 3.03 2.82
CA GLN A 7 10.22 3.28 3.95
C GLN A 7 8.75 3.20 3.52
N ILE A 8 8.40 3.79 2.36
CA ILE A 8 7.05 3.69 1.79
C ILE A 8 6.71 2.23 1.51
N LYS A 9 7.59 1.48 0.83
CA LYS A 9 7.35 0.07 0.52
C LYS A 9 7.17 -0.76 1.78
N ALA A 10 8.03 -0.59 2.78
CA ALA A 10 7.92 -1.29 4.06
C ALA A 10 6.60 -0.99 4.77
N ALA A 11 6.16 0.27 4.80
CA ALA A 11 4.87 0.65 5.40
C ALA A 11 3.67 0.09 4.62
N LEU A 12 3.76 0.03 3.28
CA LEU A 12 2.72 -0.59 2.45
C LEU A 12 2.68 -2.10 2.63
N GLU A 13 3.82 -2.75 2.80
CA GLU A 13 3.92 -4.18 3.07
C GLU A 13 3.33 -4.54 4.44
N GLU A 14 3.66 -3.77 5.48
CA GLU A 14 3.11 -3.92 6.82
C GLU A 14 1.60 -3.68 6.84
N PHE A 15 1.14 -2.61 6.17
CA PHE A 15 -0.29 -2.36 6.02
C PHE A 15 -1.00 -3.49 5.27
N TRP A 16 -0.38 -4.04 4.23
CA TRP A 16 -0.94 -5.18 3.51
C TRP A 16 -1.04 -6.40 4.42
N ASP A 17 -0.03 -6.68 5.23
CA ASP A 17 -0.03 -7.81 6.17
C ASP A 17 -1.15 -7.69 7.23
N GLU A 18 -1.38 -6.47 7.74
CA GLU A 18 -2.41 -6.23 8.77
C GLU A 18 -3.84 -6.10 8.21
N HIS A 19 -4.00 -5.58 6.99
CA HIS A 19 -5.32 -5.28 6.41
C HIS A 19 -5.77 -6.22 5.30
N ALA A 20 -4.87 -6.99 4.68
CA ALA A 20 -5.31 -8.08 3.82
C ALA A 20 -6.08 -9.06 4.70
N LEU A 21 -7.32 -9.38 4.32
CA LEU A 21 -8.11 -10.37 5.04
C LEU A 21 -7.31 -11.68 5.03
N ILE A 22 -6.77 -12.04 6.19
CA ILE A 22 -6.30 -13.39 6.45
C ILE A 22 -7.58 -14.18 6.63
N PRO A 23 -7.96 -15.09 5.71
CA PRO A 23 -9.07 -15.97 5.97
C PRO A 23 -8.72 -16.73 7.26
N GLU A 24 -9.51 -16.56 8.32
CA GLU A 24 -9.38 -17.35 9.55
C GLU A 24 -9.69 -18.83 9.22
N ALA A 25 -8.74 -19.50 8.58
CA ALA A 25 -8.79 -20.92 8.32
C ALA A 25 -8.26 -21.62 9.56
N GLY A 26 -9.17 -21.92 10.49
CA GLY A 26 -8.94 -22.96 11.48
C GLY A 26 -8.62 -24.28 10.77
N GLY A 27 -7.34 -24.60 10.61
CA GLY A 27 -6.88 -25.91 10.14
C GLY A 27 -5.42 -25.90 9.65
N PRO A 28 -4.60 -26.89 10.02
CA PRO A 28 -3.21 -26.98 9.58
C PRO A 28 -3.22 -27.43 8.12
N SER A 29 -3.19 -26.48 7.19
CA SER A 29 -3.14 -26.80 5.76
C SER A 29 -2.25 -25.81 5.04
N THR A 30 -1.23 -26.38 4.43
CA THR A 30 -0.20 -25.77 3.58
C THR A 30 -0.83 -25.15 2.33
N VAL A 31 -1.52 -24.03 2.49
CA VAL A 31 -2.11 -23.30 1.38
C VAL A 31 -1.42 -21.95 1.33
N ASP A 32 -0.63 -21.78 0.28
CA ASP A 32 -0.10 -20.52 -0.25
C ASP A 32 -1.09 -19.38 0.12
N GLU A 33 -0.67 -18.50 1.03
CA GLU A 33 -1.51 -17.47 1.63
C GLU A 33 -2.11 -16.59 0.53
N LEU A 34 -3.34 -16.94 0.12
CA LEU A 34 -4.18 -16.16 -0.78
C LEU A 34 -4.66 -14.93 -0.01
N LEU A 35 -3.75 -13.99 0.22
CA LEU A 35 -4.04 -12.68 0.76
C LEU A 35 -5.08 -12.00 -0.14
N GLU A 36 -6.22 -11.65 0.44
CA GLU A 36 -7.34 -11.06 -0.30
C GLU A 36 -7.05 -9.62 -0.75
N PRO A 37 -7.75 -9.15 -1.81
CA PRO A 37 -7.59 -7.80 -2.34
C PRO A 37 -7.88 -6.70 -1.30
N ILE A 38 -7.07 -5.63 -1.28
CA ILE A 38 -7.35 -4.41 -0.52
C ILE A 38 -8.25 -3.49 -1.32
N GLU A 39 -9.39 -3.10 -0.75
CA GLU A 39 -10.31 -2.16 -1.37
C GLU A 39 -9.82 -0.70 -1.31
N SER A 40 -10.32 0.15 -2.22
CA SER A 40 -9.95 1.57 -2.24
C SER A 40 -10.25 2.30 -0.93
N MET A 41 -11.27 1.90 -0.17
CA MET A 41 -11.61 2.55 1.10
C MET A 41 -10.52 2.32 2.14
N THR A 42 -10.07 1.06 2.29
CA THR A 42 -8.94 0.69 3.16
C THR A 42 -7.64 1.32 2.68
N ALA A 43 -7.42 1.35 1.36
CA ALA A 43 -6.22 1.95 0.78
C ALA A 43 -6.12 3.47 1.02
N VAL A 44 -7.23 4.18 1.31
CA VAL A 44 -7.17 5.60 1.72
C VAL A 44 -6.55 5.75 3.11
N GLU A 45 -6.72 4.78 4.02
CA GLU A 45 -6.14 4.84 5.36
C GLU A 45 -4.61 4.79 5.32
N VAL A 46 -4.04 3.99 4.40
CA VAL A 46 -2.58 3.94 4.23
C VAL A 46 -2.00 5.27 3.79
N LEU A 47 -2.77 6.11 3.07
CA LEU A 47 -2.29 7.45 2.69
C LEU A 47 -1.94 8.28 3.91
N ALA A 48 -2.72 8.19 4.99
CA ALA A 48 -2.44 8.92 6.23
C ALA A 48 -1.13 8.44 6.91
N ILE A 49 -0.76 7.18 6.71
CA ILE A 49 0.54 6.63 7.17
C ILE A 49 1.65 7.18 6.28
N LEU A 50 1.46 7.11 4.97
CA LEU A 50 2.42 7.61 3.99
C LEU A 50 2.66 9.12 4.14
N ASP A 51 1.63 9.90 4.42
CA ASP A 51 1.71 11.35 4.66
C ASP A 51 2.69 11.71 5.77
N LYS A 52 2.72 10.91 6.84
CA LYS A 52 3.67 11.07 7.94
C LYS A 52 5.09 10.75 7.52
N ILE A 53 5.28 9.74 6.65
CA ILE A 53 6.60 9.32 6.14
C ILE A 53 7.14 10.36 5.16
N VAL A 54 6.30 10.82 4.22
CA VAL A 54 6.70 11.75 3.17
C VAL A 54 6.69 13.21 3.64
N GLY A 55 6.07 13.48 4.79
CA GLY A 55 5.92 14.82 5.38
C GLY A 55 5.04 15.74 4.54
N THR A 56 4.16 15.19 3.70
CA THR A 56 3.27 15.97 2.85
C THR A 56 1.99 15.21 2.56
N GLU A 57 0.88 15.94 2.43
CA GLU A 57 -0.43 15.35 2.15
C GLU A 57 -0.52 14.82 0.71
N LEU A 58 -0.83 13.54 0.59
CA LEU A 58 -1.00 12.77 -0.64
C LEU A 58 -2.48 12.79 -1.04
N PRO A 59 -2.80 13.21 -2.28
CA PRO A 59 -4.18 13.25 -2.71
C PRO A 59 -4.72 11.84 -2.91
N ASN A 60 -6.01 11.64 -2.64
CA ASN A 60 -6.73 10.39 -2.91
C ASN A 60 -6.61 9.92 -4.36
N SER A 61 -6.31 10.83 -5.29
CA SER A 61 -6.07 10.52 -6.71
C SER A 61 -4.85 9.61 -6.96
N VAL A 62 -3.97 9.45 -5.96
CA VAL A 62 -2.85 8.50 -5.99
C VAL A 62 -3.39 7.05 -5.88
N ILE A 63 -4.45 6.82 -5.11
CA ILE A 63 -5.09 5.51 -4.95
C ILE A 63 -5.83 5.11 -6.23
N ARG A 64 -5.74 3.83 -6.59
CA ARG A 64 -6.50 3.27 -7.71
C ARG A 64 -7.96 3.04 -7.28
N ALA A 65 -8.90 3.46 -8.12
CA ALA A 65 -10.31 3.13 -7.96
C ALA A 65 -10.54 1.62 -8.16
N GLY A 66 -11.22 0.98 -7.22
CA GLY A 66 -11.43 -0.47 -7.20
C GLY A 66 -10.37 -1.28 -6.43
N GLY A 67 -9.46 -0.59 -5.73
CA GLY A 67 -8.47 -1.23 -4.85
C GLY A 67 -7.31 -1.90 -5.59
N TYR A 68 -6.70 -2.86 -4.91
CA TYR A 68 -5.50 -3.58 -5.30
C TYR A 68 -5.70 -5.07 -5.09
N LYS A 69 -5.40 -5.87 -6.11
CA LYS A 69 -5.64 -7.30 -6.07
C LYS A 69 -4.49 -8.10 -5.50
N THR A 70 -3.28 -7.57 -5.60
CA THR A 70 -2.08 -8.23 -5.14
C THR A 70 -1.21 -7.27 -4.34
N ARG A 71 -0.41 -7.84 -3.43
CA ARG A 71 0.60 -7.11 -2.66
C ARG A 71 1.54 -6.33 -3.57
N GLU A 72 1.98 -6.92 -4.68
CA GLU A 72 2.87 -6.24 -5.64
C GLU A 72 2.20 -5.03 -6.30
N GLU A 73 0.94 -5.15 -6.74
CA GLU A 73 0.20 -3.99 -7.29
C GLU A 73 0.01 -2.89 -6.25
N PHE A 74 -0.24 -3.27 -5.00
CA PHE A 74 -0.36 -2.33 -3.89
C PHE A 74 0.98 -1.66 -3.58
N VAL A 75 1.99 -2.44 -3.21
CA VAL A 75 3.28 -1.93 -2.76
C VAL A 75 4.02 -1.23 -3.89
N ASP A 76 4.24 -1.90 -5.02
CA ASP A 76 5.06 -1.36 -6.11
C ASP A 76 4.29 -0.29 -6.89
N GLY A 77 3.01 -0.53 -7.18
CA GLY A 77 2.16 0.41 -7.89
C GLY A 77 1.87 1.70 -7.10
N LEU A 78 1.57 1.59 -5.80
CA LEU A 78 1.30 2.77 -4.98
C LEU A 78 2.59 3.52 -4.66
N SER A 79 3.68 2.83 -4.30
CA SER A 79 4.97 3.48 -4.06
C SER A 79 5.49 4.24 -5.28
N ALA A 80 5.42 3.66 -6.48
CA ALA A 80 5.82 4.33 -7.72
C ALA A 80 5.00 5.60 -8.00
N LYS A 81 3.67 5.55 -7.77
CA LYS A 81 2.81 6.74 -7.90
C LYS A 81 3.14 7.81 -6.87
N VAL A 82 3.35 7.44 -5.62
CA VAL A 82 3.71 8.36 -4.53
C VAL A 82 5.03 9.05 -4.85
N ILE A 83 6.06 8.29 -5.23
CA ILE A 83 7.36 8.85 -5.63
C ILE A 83 7.22 9.77 -6.84
N SER A 84 6.46 9.37 -7.86
CA SER A 84 6.20 10.22 -9.04
C SER A 84 5.52 11.54 -8.67
N TYR A 85 4.54 11.49 -7.76
CA TYR A 85 3.86 12.69 -7.24
C TYR A 85 4.82 13.61 -6.48
N LEU A 86 5.66 13.05 -5.60
CA LEU A 86 6.66 13.82 -4.86
C LEU A 86 7.70 14.46 -5.78
N GLN A 87 8.11 13.78 -6.85
CA GLN A 87 9.01 14.33 -7.86
C GLN A 87 8.35 15.46 -8.66
N ALA A 88 7.09 15.29 -9.04
CA ALA A 88 6.34 16.33 -9.74
C ALA A 88 6.14 17.59 -8.88
N LYS A 89 5.90 17.42 -7.58
CA LYS A 89 5.71 18.52 -6.61
C LYS A 89 7.01 19.27 -6.28
N LYS A 90 8.17 18.64 -6.43
CA LYS A 90 9.49 19.26 -6.21
C LYS A 90 9.99 20.11 -7.38
N LYS A 91 9.34 20.04 -8.54
CA LYS A 91 9.62 20.86 -9.72
C LYS A 91 8.86 22.17 -9.67
#